data_AF-A0A969EF94-F1
#
_entry.id   AF-A0A969EF94-F1
#
_cell.length_a   1.000
_cell.length_b   1.000
_cell.length_c   1.000
_cell.angle_alpha   90.00
_cell.angle_beta   90.00
_cell.angle_gamma   90.00
#
_symmetry.space_group_name_H-M   'P 1'
#
loop_
_entity.id
_entity.type
_entity.pdbx_description
1 polymer ?
#
loop_
_entity_poly.entity_id
_entity_poly.type
_entity_poly.pdbx_seq_one_letter_code
_entity_poly.pdbx_strand_id
1 'polypeptide(L)'
;MIREEHRALAGVLHGLQYLVKRIADGKEQPDFVLLTAMVVYILSFPVRLHHPKEDEYLFSALRTRDAAIVPVLDELEAEHVQDRECARGLDDALRRYEREPDAFRAFAVAVERYAAFQWAHMRKEEDIVLPAAERALLPEDWSAIDSAFDSNQDPLVGVTVAEEFRELFRSIMTAAPAPIGSPRT
;
A
#
# COMPACT_ATOMS: atom_id res chain seq x y z
N MET A 1 13.96 -3.04 2.67
CA MET A 1 13.15 -1.81 2.56
C MET A 1 11.93 -1.95 1.65
N ILE A 2 12.03 -2.16 0.33
CA ILE A 2 10.83 -2.33 -0.56
C ILE A 2 9.87 -3.40 0.00
N ARG A 3 10.38 -4.62 0.21
CA ARG A 3 9.60 -5.73 0.80
C ARG A 3 9.10 -5.43 2.23
N GLU A 4 9.67 -4.46 2.93
CA GLU A 4 9.18 -4.05 4.26
C GLU A 4 8.01 -3.09 4.15
N GLU A 5 8.07 -2.16 3.19
CA GLU A 5 6.96 -1.28 2.83
C GLU A 5 5.77 -2.10 2.30
N HIS A 6 6.01 -3.11 1.44
CA HIS A 6 4.98 -4.06 1.02
C HIS A 6 4.38 -4.82 2.20
N ARG A 7 5.20 -5.31 3.14
CA ARG A 7 4.71 -6.00 4.33
C ARG A 7 3.83 -5.11 5.20
N ALA A 8 4.15 -3.82 5.33
CA ALA A 8 3.33 -2.87 6.06
C ALA A 8 1.98 -2.62 5.36
N LEU A 9 2.01 -2.37 4.04
CA LEU A 9 0.80 -2.21 3.22
C LEU A 9 -0.08 -3.46 3.29
N ALA A 10 0.54 -4.64 3.14
CA ALA A 10 -0.13 -5.93 3.22
C ALA A 10 -0.79 -6.17 4.59
N GLY A 11 -0.13 -5.76 5.68
CA GLY A 11 -0.67 -5.88 7.02
C GLY A 11 -1.97 -5.08 7.21
N VAL A 12 -1.98 -3.82 6.77
CA VAL A 12 -3.18 -2.97 6.84
C VAL A 12 -4.28 -3.48 5.92
N LEU A 13 -3.94 -3.88 4.69
CA LEU A 13 -4.90 -4.38 3.71
C LEU A 13 -5.59 -5.67 4.19
N HIS A 14 -4.82 -6.64 4.69
CA HIS A 14 -5.37 -7.85 5.30
C HIS A 14 -6.24 -7.52 6.52
N GLY A 15 -5.81 -6.57 7.36
CA GLY A 15 -6.61 -6.12 8.49
C GLY A 15 -7.96 -5.55 8.06
N LEU A 16 -7.98 -4.75 6.99
CA LEU A 16 -9.21 -4.17 6.45
C LEU A 16 -10.15 -5.26 5.93
N GLN A 17 -9.64 -6.22 5.14
CA GLN A 17 -10.43 -7.36 4.66
C GLN A 17 -11.01 -8.18 5.84
N TYR A 18 -10.21 -8.42 6.88
CA TYR A 18 -10.67 -9.14 8.07
C TYR A 18 -11.79 -8.39 8.80
N LEU A 19 -11.66 -7.08 9.02
CA LEU A 19 -12.70 -6.27 9.66
C LEU A 19 -13.99 -6.25 8.85
N VAL A 20 -13.89 -6.02 7.54
CA VAL A 20 -15.05 -6.07 6.63
C VAL A 20 -15.75 -7.41 6.72
N LYS A 21 -15.00 -8.52 6.74
CA LYS A 21 -15.58 -9.85 6.91
C LYS A 21 -16.29 -10.01 8.26
N ARG A 22 -15.72 -9.52 9.36
CA ARG A 22 -16.36 -9.59 10.68
C ARG A 22 -17.65 -8.76 10.77
N ILE A 23 -17.65 -7.58 10.15
CA ILE A 23 -18.84 -6.73 10.05
C ILE A 23 -19.92 -7.46 9.24
N ALA A 24 -19.57 -8.06 8.11
CA ALA A 24 -20.50 -8.86 7.29
C ALA A 24 -21.11 -10.04 8.08
N ASP A 25 -20.30 -10.69 8.92
CA ASP A 25 -20.72 -11.81 9.78
C ASP A 25 -21.50 -11.35 11.03
N GLY A 26 -21.68 -10.04 11.25
CA GLY A 26 -22.33 -9.47 12.45
C GLY A 26 -21.53 -9.65 13.74
N LYS A 27 -20.23 -9.94 13.64
CA LYS A 27 -19.31 -10.19 14.77
C LYS A 27 -18.64 -8.92 15.29
N GLU A 28 -18.73 -7.83 14.53
CA GLU A 28 -18.15 -6.53 14.83
C GLU A 28 -19.08 -5.42 14.36
N GLN A 29 -19.13 -4.31 15.09
CA GLN A 29 -19.77 -3.09 14.60
C GLN A 29 -18.75 -2.25 13.82
N PRO A 30 -19.16 -1.49 12.79
CA PRO A 30 -18.23 -0.65 12.05
C PRO A 30 -17.64 0.45 12.95
N ASP A 31 -16.32 0.45 13.08
CA ASP A 31 -15.56 1.58 13.62
C ASP A 31 -15.09 2.43 12.43
N PHE A 32 -15.86 3.46 12.09
CA PHE A 32 -15.57 4.31 10.93
C PHE A 32 -14.29 5.13 11.08
N VAL A 33 -13.85 5.41 12.32
CA VAL A 33 -12.56 6.08 12.55
C VAL A 33 -11.43 5.15 12.14
N LEU A 34 -11.47 3.89 12.59
CA LEU A 34 -10.49 2.88 12.21
C LEU A 34 -10.54 2.56 10.71
N LEU A 35 -11.73 2.33 10.15
CA LEU A 35 -11.88 2.03 8.72
C LEU A 35 -11.33 3.18 7.85
N THR A 36 -11.60 4.43 8.24
CA THR A 36 -11.06 5.61 7.55
C THR A 36 -9.54 5.66 7.66
N ALA A 37 -8.97 5.44 8.84
CA ALA A 37 -7.52 5.41 9.02
C ALA A 37 -6.85 4.35 8.12
N MET A 38 -7.42 3.15 8.05
CA MET A 38 -6.91 2.07 7.21
C MET A 38 -7.01 2.40 5.71
N VAL A 39 -8.16 2.92 5.26
CA VAL A 39 -8.33 3.36 3.87
C VAL A 39 -7.36 4.50 3.53
N VAL A 40 -7.25 5.53 4.37
CA VAL A 40 -6.29 6.62 4.14
C VAL A 40 -4.87 6.09 4.02
N TYR A 41 -4.46 5.16 4.88
CA TYR A 41 -3.13 4.56 4.83
C TYR A 41 -2.89 3.84 3.50
N ILE A 42 -3.74 2.86 3.15
CA ILE A 42 -3.53 2.02 1.95
C ILE A 42 -3.63 2.81 0.64
N LEU A 43 -4.35 3.94 0.63
CA LEU A 43 -4.51 4.77 -0.56
C LEU A 43 -3.41 5.83 -0.71
N SER A 44 -2.89 6.33 0.41
CA SER A 44 -2.00 7.50 0.38
C SER A 44 -0.53 7.12 0.51
N PHE A 45 -0.21 6.05 1.26
CA PHE A 45 1.17 5.61 1.43
C PHE A 45 1.82 5.21 0.10
N PRO A 46 1.18 4.37 -0.76
CA PRO A 46 1.83 3.93 -2.00
C PRO A 46 2.17 5.12 -2.91
N VAL A 47 1.17 5.97 -3.19
CA VAL A 47 1.31 7.09 -4.14
C VAL A 47 2.22 8.22 -3.62
N ARG A 48 2.27 8.47 -2.30
CA ARG A 48 3.05 9.59 -1.75
C ARG A 48 4.49 9.21 -1.43
N LEU A 49 4.75 7.95 -1.07
CA LEU A 49 6.06 7.54 -0.55
C LEU A 49 6.66 6.34 -1.26
N HIS A 50 5.87 5.39 -1.76
CA HIS A 50 6.38 4.13 -2.30
C HIS A 50 6.66 4.22 -3.80
N HIS A 51 5.61 4.38 -4.61
CA HIS A 51 5.70 4.40 -6.08
C HIS A 51 6.70 5.44 -6.61
N PRO A 52 6.83 6.67 -6.07
CA PRO A 52 7.84 7.61 -6.57
C PRO A 52 9.26 7.05 -6.50
N LYS A 53 9.56 6.23 -5.50
CA LYS A 53 10.90 5.64 -5.35
C LYS A 53 11.11 4.48 -6.30
N GLU A 54 10.06 3.74 -6.59
CA GLU A 54 10.09 2.69 -7.61
C GLU A 54 10.27 3.29 -8.99
N ASP A 55 9.41 4.23 -9.37
CA ASP A 55 9.43 4.90 -10.68
C ASP A 55 10.75 5.65 -10.92
N GLU A 56 11.14 6.54 -10.00
CA GLU A 56 12.26 7.47 -10.22
C GLU A 56 13.64 6.82 -10.06
N TYR A 57 13.76 5.77 -9.25
CA TYR A 57 15.05 5.15 -8.93
C TYR A 57 15.15 3.71 -9.44
N LEU A 58 14.29 2.80 -8.95
CA LEU A 58 14.41 1.37 -9.27
C LEU A 58 14.13 1.09 -10.76
N PHE A 59 12.98 1.53 -11.25
CA PHE A 59 12.53 1.28 -12.62
C PHE A 59 13.41 2.05 -13.61
N SER A 60 13.73 3.32 -13.30
CA SER A 60 14.68 4.13 -14.06
C SER A 60 16.03 3.41 -14.26
N ALA A 61 16.64 2.89 -13.18
CA ALA A 61 17.88 2.12 -13.27
C ALA A 61 17.72 0.84 -14.10
N LEU A 62 16.67 0.05 -13.83
CA LEU A 62 16.40 -1.19 -14.54
C LEU A 62 16.22 -1.01 -16.04
N ARG A 63 15.53 0.05 -16.48
CA ARG A 63 15.35 0.37 -17.91
C ARG A 63 16.69 0.54 -18.64
N THR A 64 17.74 0.98 -17.95
CA THR A 64 19.08 1.13 -18.53
C THR A 64 19.89 -0.16 -18.54
N ARG A 65 19.59 -1.10 -17.63
CA ARG A 65 20.38 -2.32 -17.39
C ARG A 65 19.79 -3.57 -18.03
N ASP A 66 18.46 -3.64 -18.19
CA ASP A 66 17.76 -4.79 -18.76
C ASP A 66 16.62 -4.35 -19.69
N ALA A 67 16.81 -4.51 -21.01
CA ALA A 67 15.76 -4.17 -21.98
C ALA A 67 14.57 -5.15 -21.96
N ALA A 68 14.76 -6.38 -21.44
CA ALA A 68 13.72 -7.40 -21.45
C ALA A 68 12.65 -7.14 -20.37
N ILE A 69 12.98 -6.41 -19.30
CA ILE A 69 12.03 -6.08 -18.23
C ILE A 69 11.13 -4.87 -18.57
N VAL A 70 11.52 -4.05 -19.56
CA VAL A 70 10.85 -2.80 -19.92
C VAL A 70 9.32 -2.94 -20.08
N PRO A 71 8.77 -3.96 -20.77
CA PRO A 71 7.32 -4.11 -20.88
C PRO A 71 6.61 -4.33 -19.53
N VAL A 72 7.27 -4.99 -18.58
CA VAL A 72 6.73 -5.19 -17.22
C VAL A 72 6.74 -3.88 -16.44
N LEU A 73 7.78 -3.07 -16.61
CA LEU A 73 7.86 -1.74 -15.98
C LEU A 73 6.80 -0.79 -16.54
N ASP A 74 6.57 -0.79 -17.86
CA ASP A 74 5.50 -0.01 -18.48
C ASP A 74 4.11 -0.40 -17.94
N GLU A 75 3.89 -1.70 -17.70
CA GLU A 75 2.64 -2.20 -17.11
C GLU A 75 2.48 -1.74 -15.64
N LEU A 76 3.54 -1.80 -14.84
CA LEU A 76 3.51 -1.36 -13.44
C LEU A 76 3.30 0.16 -13.30
N GLU A 77 3.96 0.97 -14.13
CA GLU A 77 3.75 2.42 -14.16
C GLU A 77 2.29 2.76 -14.55
N ALA A 78 1.70 2.01 -15.50
CA ALA A 78 0.29 2.15 -15.83
C ALA A 78 -0.62 1.76 -14.64
N GLU A 79 -0.25 0.75 -13.88
CA GLU A 79 -0.94 0.38 -12.63
C GLU A 79 -0.81 1.47 -11.56
N HIS A 80 0.35 2.11 -11.37
CA HIS A 80 0.50 3.24 -10.46
C HIS A 80 -0.47 4.39 -10.78
N VAL A 81 -0.77 4.59 -12.07
CA VAL A 81 -1.79 5.56 -12.49
C VAL A 81 -3.20 5.06 -12.17
N GLN A 82 -3.50 3.80 -12.47
CA GLN A 82 -4.81 3.19 -12.21
C GLN A 82 -5.15 3.09 -10.72
N ASP A 83 -4.14 2.91 -9.86
CA ASP A 83 -4.31 2.81 -8.42
C ASP A 83 -5.04 4.03 -7.85
N ARG A 84 -4.77 5.22 -8.39
CA ARG A 84 -5.46 6.47 -7.99
C ARG A 84 -6.96 6.43 -8.24
N GLU A 85 -7.41 5.76 -9.29
CA GLU A 85 -8.84 5.61 -9.59
C GLU A 85 -9.50 4.56 -8.69
N CYS A 86 -8.82 3.44 -8.48
CA CYS A 86 -9.27 2.42 -7.53
C CYS A 86 -9.39 2.98 -6.12
N ALA A 87 -8.44 3.84 -5.73
CA ALA A 87 -8.40 4.55 -4.48
C ALA A 87 -9.63 5.42 -4.26
N ARG A 88 -9.96 6.29 -5.22
CA ARG A 88 -11.15 7.16 -5.14
C ARG A 88 -12.44 6.35 -4.98
N GLY A 89 -12.58 5.28 -5.76
CA GLY A 89 -13.77 4.41 -5.67
C GLY A 89 -13.94 3.73 -4.30
N LEU A 90 -12.83 3.40 -3.62
CA LEU A 90 -12.86 2.84 -2.28
C LEU A 90 -13.22 3.89 -1.20
N ASP A 91 -12.61 5.08 -1.26
CA ASP A 91 -12.92 6.18 -0.34
C ASP A 91 -14.40 6.60 -0.43
N ASP A 92 -14.91 6.76 -1.66
CA ASP A 92 -16.32 7.09 -1.90
C ASP A 92 -17.27 6.03 -1.33
N ALA A 93 -16.92 4.75 -1.49
CA ALA A 93 -17.72 3.65 -0.96
C ALA A 93 -17.73 3.64 0.58
N LEU A 94 -16.60 3.92 1.23
CA LEU A 94 -16.53 4.06 2.69
C LEU A 94 -17.38 5.23 3.19
N ARG A 95 -17.24 6.42 2.59
CA ARG A 95 -18.02 7.62 2.95
C ARG A 95 -19.51 7.42 2.75
N ARG A 96 -19.91 6.60 1.78
CA ARG A 96 -21.31 6.23 1.59
C ARG A 96 -21.76 5.27 2.70
N TYR A 97 -20.98 4.25 3.01
CA TYR A 97 -21.30 3.29 4.07
C TYR A 97 -21.45 3.96 5.44
N GLU A 98 -20.63 4.97 5.76
CA GLU A 98 -20.74 5.74 6.99
C GLU A 98 -22.10 6.45 7.16
N ARG A 99 -22.72 6.88 6.05
CA ARG A 99 -24.01 7.58 6.04
C ARG A 99 -25.20 6.64 5.88
N GLU A 100 -25.00 5.54 5.16
CA GLU A 100 -26.03 4.59 4.74
C GLU A 100 -25.60 3.16 5.12
N PRO A 101 -26.15 2.55 6.17
CA PRO A 101 -25.81 1.17 6.55
C PRO A 101 -26.00 0.16 5.41
N ASP A 102 -27.00 0.36 4.55
CA ASP A 102 -27.29 -0.50 3.39
C ASP A 102 -26.19 -0.45 2.31
N ALA A 103 -25.31 0.57 2.34
CA ALA A 103 -24.19 0.68 1.42
C ALA A 103 -22.99 -0.21 1.81
N PHE A 104 -23.06 -0.93 2.93
CA PHE A 104 -22.01 -1.86 3.37
C PHE A 104 -21.55 -2.82 2.26
N ARG A 105 -22.50 -3.41 1.51
CA ARG A 105 -22.17 -4.37 0.45
C ARG A 105 -21.31 -3.75 -0.65
N ALA A 106 -21.57 -2.49 -1.01
CA ALA A 106 -20.79 -1.78 -2.01
C ALA A 106 -19.36 -1.50 -1.51
N PHE A 107 -19.24 -1.09 -0.24
CA PHE A 107 -17.94 -0.92 0.42
C PHE A 107 -17.14 -2.22 0.47
N ALA A 108 -17.75 -3.34 0.89
CA ALA A 108 -17.08 -4.63 0.95
C ALA A 108 -16.57 -5.09 -0.44
N VAL A 109 -17.36 -4.90 -1.50
CA VAL A 109 -16.93 -5.19 -2.88
C VAL A 109 -15.77 -4.28 -3.30
N ALA A 110 -15.79 -3.00 -2.94
CA ALA A 110 -14.71 -2.07 -3.25
C ALA A 110 -13.39 -2.47 -2.55
N VAL A 111 -13.46 -2.92 -1.29
CA VAL A 111 -12.31 -3.42 -0.53
C VAL A 111 -11.69 -4.64 -1.22
N GLU A 112 -12.50 -5.64 -1.58
CA GLU A 112 -11.98 -6.85 -2.26
C GLU A 112 -11.39 -6.53 -3.63
N ARG A 113 -12.00 -5.62 -4.40
CA ARG A 113 -11.46 -5.19 -5.69
C ARG A 113 -10.11 -4.50 -5.53
N TYR A 114 -10.00 -3.57 -4.58
CA TYR A 114 -8.75 -2.87 -4.30
C TYR A 114 -7.67 -3.83 -3.81
N ALA A 115 -8.03 -4.76 -2.90
CA ALA A 115 -7.10 -5.74 -2.39
C ALA A 115 -6.56 -6.64 -3.51
N ALA A 116 -7.43 -7.17 -4.37
CA ALA A 116 -7.04 -8.00 -5.50
C ALA A 116 -6.07 -7.28 -6.45
N PHE A 117 -6.31 -5.99 -6.71
CA PHE A 117 -5.41 -5.15 -7.51
C PHE A 117 -4.03 -5.02 -6.85
N GLN A 118 -3.99 -4.60 -5.59
CA GLN A 118 -2.73 -4.42 -4.83
C GLN A 118 -1.93 -5.73 -4.69
N TRP A 119 -2.61 -6.87 -4.48
CA TRP A 119 -1.94 -8.17 -4.44
C TRP A 119 -1.36 -8.61 -5.79
N ALA A 120 -2.02 -8.28 -6.90
CA ALA A 120 -1.49 -8.57 -8.23
C ALA A 120 -0.28 -7.68 -8.54
N HIS A 121 -0.38 -6.41 -8.19
CA HIS A 121 0.66 -5.40 -8.36
C HIS A 121 1.95 -5.76 -7.61
N MET A 122 1.89 -5.90 -6.27
CA MET A 122 3.06 -6.24 -5.44
C MET A 122 3.69 -7.59 -5.82
N ARG A 123 2.90 -8.57 -6.30
CA ARG A 123 3.45 -9.84 -6.79
C ARG A 123 4.31 -9.66 -8.03
N LYS A 124 3.92 -8.81 -8.98
CA LYS A 124 4.75 -8.53 -10.16
C LYS A 124 6.06 -7.89 -9.75
N GLU A 125 6.03 -6.95 -8.82
CA GLU A 125 7.25 -6.34 -8.30
C GLU A 125 8.14 -7.37 -7.61
N GLU A 126 7.58 -8.16 -6.68
CA GLU A 126 8.36 -9.08 -5.86
C GLU A 126 8.87 -10.32 -6.60
N ASP A 127 8.10 -10.85 -7.55
CA ASP A 127 8.40 -12.10 -8.25
C ASP A 127 9.14 -11.88 -9.57
N ILE A 128 9.04 -10.67 -10.16
CA ILE A 128 9.60 -10.37 -11.48
C ILE A 128 10.63 -9.24 -11.40
N VAL A 129 10.23 -8.07 -10.88
CA VAL A 129 11.07 -6.86 -10.91
C VAL A 129 12.26 -6.98 -9.96
N LEU A 130 12.03 -7.32 -8.69
CA LEU A 130 13.11 -7.44 -7.71
C LEU A 130 14.15 -8.50 -8.10
N PRO A 131 13.78 -9.71 -8.57
CA PRO A 131 14.76 -10.66 -9.08
C PRO A 131 15.50 -10.16 -10.33
N ALA A 132 14.85 -9.39 -11.21
CA ALA A 132 15.53 -8.78 -12.35
C ALA A 132 16.54 -7.72 -11.89
N ALA A 133 16.18 -6.90 -10.90
CA ALA A 133 17.05 -5.90 -10.30
C ALA A 133 18.29 -6.55 -9.69
N GLU A 134 18.12 -7.61 -8.89
CA GLU A 134 19.22 -8.35 -8.26
C GLU A 134 20.21 -8.93 -9.29
N ARG A 135 19.74 -9.29 -10.50
CA ARG A 135 20.59 -9.82 -11.56
C ARG A 135 21.29 -8.74 -12.39
N ALA A 136 20.61 -7.63 -12.65
CA ALA A 136 21.03 -6.65 -13.66
C ALA A 136 21.71 -5.40 -13.08
N LEU A 137 21.33 -4.97 -11.86
CA LEU A 137 21.82 -3.74 -11.26
C LEU A 137 23.21 -3.92 -10.66
N LEU A 138 24.02 -2.88 -10.77
CA LEU A 138 25.36 -2.80 -10.17
C LEU A 138 25.32 -2.12 -8.80
N PRO A 139 26.37 -2.27 -7.97
CA PRO A 139 26.42 -1.65 -6.64
C PRO A 139 26.18 -0.14 -6.64
N GLU A 140 26.61 0.59 -7.68
CA GLU A 140 26.37 2.02 -7.79
C GLU A 140 24.89 2.39 -8.01
N ASP A 141 24.12 1.53 -8.69
CA ASP A 141 22.69 1.73 -8.89
C ASP A 141 21.95 1.55 -7.56
N TRP A 142 22.33 0.50 -6.81
CA TRP A 142 21.78 0.19 -5.50
C TRP A 142 22.01 1.30 -4.48
N SER A 143 23.17 1.99 -4.51
CA SER A 143 23.43 3.08 -3.57
C SER A 143 22.40 4.22 -3.69
N ALA A 144 21.96 4.56 -4.91
CA ALA A 144 20.95 5.60 -5.12
C ALA A 144 19.55 5.12 -4.72
N ILE A 145 19.21 3.87 -5.06
CA ILE A 145 17.94 3.24 -4.71
C ILE A 145 17.82 3.14 -3.18
N ASP A 146 18.79 2.55 -2.50
CA ASP A 146 18.78 2.40 -1.04
C ASP A 146 18.65 3.76 -0.36
N SER A 147 19.41 4.77 -0.80
CA SER A 147 19.30 6.13 -0.24
C SER A 147 17.90 6.73 -0.44
N ALA A 148 17.24 6.50 -1.58
CA ALA A 148 15.90 6.99 -1.81
C ALA A 148 14.89 6.32 -0.87
N PHE A 149 14.98 5.00 -0.71
CA PHE A 149 14.12 4.26 0.20
C PHE A 149 14.40 4.61 1.68
N ASP A 150 15.67 4.83 2.05
CA ASP A 150 16.10 5.21 3.40
C ASP A 150 15.75 6.68 3.73
N SER A 151 15.54 7.53 2.72
CA SER A 151 15.18 8.95 2.92
C SER A 151 13.85 9.16 3.65
N ASN A 152 13.00 8.12 3.75
CA ASN A 152 11.86 8.08 4.67
C ASN A 152 12.26 8.18 6.16
N GLN A 153 13.56 8.08 6.46
CA GLN A 153 14.16 8.30 7.78
C GLN A 153 14.95 9.61 7.88
N ASP A 154 15.06 10.42 6.82
CA ASP A 154 15.86 11.65 6.78
C ASP A 154 15.13 12.83 7.46
N PRO A 155 15.72 13.43 8.51
CA PRO A 155 15.24 14.60 9.24
C PRO A 155 14.89 15.86 8.43
N LEU A 156 15.44 16.03 7.23
CA LEU A 156 15.45 17.31 6.51
C LEU A 156 14.65 17.30 5.19
N VAL A 157 14.30 16.12 4.65
CA VAL A 157 13.66 16.01 3.33
C VAL A 157 12.31 15.28 3.38
N GLY A 158 12.06 14.41 4.38
CA GLY A 158 10.88 13.53 4.40
C GLY A 158 10.22 13.22 5.75
N VAL A 159 10.72 13.78 6.86
CA VAL A 159 10.23 13.54 8.24
C VAL A 159 8.72 13.55 8.34
N THR A 160 8.08 14.64 7.93
CA THR A 160 6.68 14.85 8.28
C THR A 160 5.80 13.78 7.67
N VAL A 161 5.99 13.48 6.39
CA VAL A 161 5.12 12.51 5.68
C VAL A 161 5.42 11.07 6.09
N ALA A 162 6.68 10.68 6.17
CA ALA A 162 7.04 9.32 6.59
C ALA A 162 6.71 9.06 8.06
N GLU A 163 6.86 10.06 8.94
CA GLU A 163 6.40 9.99 10.32
C GLU A 163 4.88 9.95 10.42
N GLU A 164 4.15 10.79 9.68
CA GLU A 164 2.69 10.76 9.60
C GLU A 164 2.18 9.35 9.29
N PHE A 165 2.78 8.66 8.30
CA PHE A 165 2.38 7.29 7.97
C PHE A 165 2.83 6.26 9.00
N ARG A 166 3.99 6.42 9.63
CA ARG A 166 4.44 5.55 10.74
C ARG A 166 3.51 5.68 11.96
N GLU A 167 3.12 6.89 12.31
CA GLU A 167 2.16 7.19 13.37
C GLU A 167 0.77 6.66 13.02
N LEU A 168 0.32 6.85 11.78
CA LEU A 168 -0.96 6.32 11.30
C LEU A 168 -0.98 4.79 11.36
N PHE A 169 0.07 4.12 10.88
CA PHE A 169 0.22 2.67 10.97
C PHE A 169 0.16 2.21 12.43
N ARG A 170 0.90 2.86 13.34
CA ARG A 170 0.87 2.51 14.77
C ARG A 170 -0.52 2.71 15.37
N SER A 171 -1.21 3.79 15.00
CA SER A 171 -2.58 4.07 15.44
C SER A 171 -3.54 2.97 14.99
N ILE A 172 -3.47 2.55 13.72
CA ILE A 172 -4.24 1.43 13.16
C ILE A 172 -3.98 0.14 13.95
N MET A 173 -2.69 -0.22 14.12
CA MET A 173 -2.31 -1.45 14.83
C MET A 173 -2.69 -1.44 16.31
N THR A 174 -2.82 -0.26 16.91
CA THR A 174 -3.26 -0.10 18.31
C THR A 174 -4.78 -0.20 18.43
N ALA A 175 -5.51 0.36 17.48
CA ALA A 175 -6.98 0.39 17.51
C ALA A 175 -7.62 -0.92 17.02
N ALA A 176 -6.95 -1.62 16.10
CA ALA A 176 -7.47 -2.83 15.49
C ALA A 176 -7.60 -3.99 16.52
N PRO A 177 -8.71 -4.74 16.51
CA PRO A 177 -8.88 -5.89 17.38
C PRO A 177 -7.93 -7.03 16.97
N ALA A 178 -7.66 -7.95 17.90
CA ALA A 178 -6.94 -9.18 17.60
C ALA A 178 -7.64 -9.98 16.48
N PRO A 179 -6.90 -10.62 15.57
CA PRO A 179 -5.44 -10.79 15.55
C PRO A 179 -4.69 -9.68 14.78
N ILE A 180 -5.37 -8.63 14.31
CA ILE A 180 -4.74 -7.57 13.51
C ILE A 180 -3.83 -6.71 14.40
N GLY A 181 -4.39 -6.24 15.51
CA GLY A 181 -3.69 -5.38 16.46
C GLY A 181 -3.41 -6.08 17.80
N SER A 182 -2.89 -5.30 18.75
CA SER A 182 -2.64 -5.78 20.11
C SER A 182 -3.95 -6.19 20.80
N PRO A 183 -3.95 -7.24 21.65
CA PRO A 183 -5.14 -7.60 22.41
C PRO A 183 -5.59 -6.42 23.29
N ARG A 184 -6.89 -6.11 23.25
CA ARG A 184 -7.49 -5.11 24.15
C ARG A 184 -7.35 -5.62 25.59
N THR A 185 -6.58 -4.91 26.42
CA THR A 185 -6.46 -5.14 27.87
C THR A 185 -7.71 -4.70 28.59
#